data_AF-A0A1V5PAL8-F1
#
_entry.id   AF-A0A1V5PAL8-F1
#
_cell.length_a   1.000
_cell.length_b   1.000
_cell.length_c   1.000
_cell.angle_alpha   90.00
_cell.angle_beta   90.00
_cell.angle_gamma   90.00
#
_symmetry.space_group_name_H-M   'P 1'
#
loop_
_entity.id
_entity.type
_entity.pdbx_description
1 polymer ?
#
loop_
_entity_poly.entity_id
_entity_poly.type
_entity_poly.pdbx_seq_one_letter_code
_entity_poly.pdbx_strand_id
1 'polypeptide(L)'
;MDSLKFSQLELKNKEDVKALQKELNQNGANLKVDGIFGPKTQAAYEERYGKANTGGYAYGIGQQMESLEPLFSVGRLNYTPRSLDSIRAQYEAGLRPQTDLAILEQTERTKAYKAELDADSLSRGMGRSTFVTDMKKRLTDKESREISRLESEYAAMIAKLIMETAERELSRSFEAEQFNLNLQSQARYRAFSAAQSAYAANEKQATKDKRSTVTPTSAENCHLFLAGLSPKERRTIYNGETAQGKRYRSELIESLGKSGYVAIQGIYPGS
;
A
#
# COMPACT_ATOMS: atom_id res chain seq x y z
N MET A 1 -1.22 -0.83 7.28
CA MET A 1 -0.74 0.06 8.36
C MET A 1 -1.73 1.20 8.43
N ASP A 2 -2.49 1.20 9.52
CA ASP A 2 -3.83 1.77 9.62
C ASP A 2 -3.93 3.24 9.27
N SER A 3 -4.97 3.53 8.47
CA SER A 3 -5.63 4.82 8.40
C SER A 3 -6.04 5.22 9.81
N LEU A 4 -5.22 6.04 10.47
CA LEU A 4 -5.62 6.77 11.66
C LEU A 4 -6.65 7.82 11.26
N LYS A 5 -7.88 7.34 11.08
CA LYS A 5 -9.07 8.15 11.28
C LYS A 5 -9.02 8.67 12.70
N PHE A 6 -8.52 9.89 12.89
CA PHE A 6 -8.71 10.67 14.12
C PHE A 6 -10.17 11.17 14.26
N SER A 7 -11.14 10.37 13.81
CA SER A 7 -12.54 10.52 14.18
C SER A 7 -12.68 9.86 15.55
N GLN A 8 -12.82 10.67 16.60
CA GLN A 8 -12.83 10.24 18.01
C GLN A 8 -11.43 9.83 18.50
N LEU A 9 -10.57 10.83 18.73
CA LEU A 9 -9.58 10.64 19.79
C LEU A 9 -10.39 10.40 21.07
N GLU A 10 -10.40 9.15 21.52
CA GLU A 10 -10.82 8.70 22.84
C GLU A 10 -10.15 9.59 23.92
N LEU A 11 -10.77 10.73 24.25
CA LEU A 11 -10.63 11.36 25.56
C LEU A 11 -11.30 10.40 26.55
N LYS A 12 -10.61 9.31 26.93
CA LYS A 12 -11.18 8.22 27.74
C LYS A 12 -11.67 8.68 29.10
N ASN A 13 -11.24 9.84 29.58
CA ASN A 13 -11.56 10.33 30.91
C ASN A 13 -12.12 11.75 30.88
N LYS A 14 -13.20 11.96 31.63
CA LYS A 14 -13.86 13.26 31.88
C LYS A 14 -12.87 14.37 32.28
N GLU A 15 -11.77 14.01 32.93
CA GLU A 15 -10.73 14.95 33.36
C GLU A 15 -9.91 15.52 32.20
N ASP A 16 -9.65 14.76 31.14
CA ASP A 16 -8.93 15.26 29.96
C ASP A 16 -9.80 16.25 29.18
N VAL A 17 -11.11 15.98 29.13
CA VAL A 17 -12.09 16.90 28.52
C VAL A 17 -12.18 18.21 29.33
N LYS A 18 -12.15 18.14 30.67
CA LYS A 18 -12.13 19.33 31.52
C LYS A 18 -10.83 20.12 31.35
N ALA A 19 -9.69 19.45 31.22
CA ALA A 19 -8.41 20.11 30.97
C ALA A 19 -8.45 20.86 29.63
N LEU A 20 -8.95 20.22 28.57
CA LEU A 20 -9.12 20.84 27.27
C LEU A 20 -10.08 22.03 27.30
N GLN A 21 -11.23 21.91 27.98
CA GLN A 21 -12.19 23.01 28.13
C GLN A 21 -11.60 24.20 28.89
N LYS A 22 -10.80 23.95 29.94
CA LYS A 22 -10.07 25.02 30.67
C LYS A 22 -9.05 25.72 29.77
N GLU A 23 -8.30 24.95 28.99
CA GLU A 23 -7.34 25.49 28.04
C GLU A 23 -8.01 26.33 26.95
N LEU A 24 -9.12 25.85 26.39
CA LEU A 24 -9.91 26.60 25.40
C LEU A 24 -10.48 27.89 25.99
N ASN A 25 -10.90 27.89 27.26
CA ASN A 25 -11.36 29.09 27.95
C ASN A 25 -10.26 30.12 28.22
N GLN A 26 -9.06 29.67 28.55
CA GLN A 26 -7.89 30.56 28.66
C GLN A 26 -7.59 31.26 27.32
N ASN A 27 -7.97 30.63 26.20
CA ASN A 27 -7.85 31.17 24.86
C ASN A 27 -9.14 31.87 24.37
N GLY A 28 -10.11 32.15 25.25
CA GLY A 28 -11.27 32.99 24.95
C GLY A 28 -12.57 32.28 24.55
N ALA A 29 -12.64 30.94 24.61
CA ALA A 29 -13.78 30.17 24.09
C ALA A 29 -15.06 30.17 24.97
N ASN A 30 -15.02 30.70 26.21
CA ASN A 30 -16.17 30.82 27.12
C ASN A 30 -17.08 29.57 27.24
N LEU A 31 -16.48 28.39 27.30
CA LEU A 31 -17.13 27.10 27.47
C LEU A 31 -17.40 26.77 28.95
N LYS A 32 -18.38 25.91 29.20
CA LYS A 32 -18.58 25.30 30.53
C LYS A 32 -17.60 24.14 30.71
N VAL A 33 -16.89 24.11 31.85
CA VAL A 33 -15.94 23.03 32.18
C VAL A 33 -16.68 21.88 32.89
N ASP A 34 -17.40 21.08 32.12
CA ASP A 34 -18.21 19.95 32.62
C ASP A 34 -17.61 18.58 32.30
N GLY A 35 -16.56 18.54 31.49
CA GLY A 35 -15.91 17.30 31.03
C GLY A 35 -16.73 16.55 30.00
N ILE A 36 -17.70 17.21 29.35
CA ILE A 36 -18.51 16.65 28.26
C ILE A 36 -18.04 17.28 26.95
N PHE A 37 -17.58 16.45 26.02
CA PHE A 37 -17.17 16.92 24.70
C PHE A 37 -18.43 17.14 23.83
N GLY A 38 -19.07 18.30 24.00
CA GLY A 38 -20.28 18.69 23.27
C GLY A 38 -20.01 19.54 22.02
N PRO A 39 -21.04 19.90 21.25
CA PRO A 39 -20.90 20.64 19.98
C PRO A 39 -20.14 21.97 20.10
N LYS A 40 -20.30 22.67 21.24
CA LYS A 40 -19.58 23.93 21.50
C LYS A 40 -18.09 23.71 21.80
N THR A 41 -17.76 22.64 22.53
CA THR A 41 -16.36 22.26 22.79
C THR A 41 -15.69 21.77 21.51
N GLN A 42 -16.42 21.06 20.66
CA GLN A 42 -15.97 20.68 19.34
C GLN A 42 -15.70 21.91 18.45
N ALA A 43 -16.63 22.86 18.37
CA ALA A 43 -16.45 24.06 17.57
C ALA A 43 -15.24 24.89 18.02
N ALA A 44 -15.05 25.09 19.33
CA ALA A 44 -13.89 25.78 19.87
C ALA A 44 -12.57 25.01 19.65
N TYR A 45 -12.62 23.68 19.72
CA TYR A 45 -11.48 22.82 19.39
C TYR A 45 -11.13 22.92 17.91
N GLU A 46 -12.10 22.92 17.00
CA GLU A 46 -11.89 23.08 15.56
C GLU A 46 -11.41 24.50 15.19
N GLU A 47 -11.91 25.53 15.86
CA GLU A 47 -11.45 26.90 15.66
C GLU A 47 -9.97 27.08 16.03
N ARG A 48 -9.55 26.45 17.14
CA ARG A 48 -8.17 26.55 17.66
C ARG A 48 -7.20 25.54 17.04
N TYR A 49 -7.63 24.29 16.88
CA TYR A 49 -6.80 23.16 16.42
C TYR A 49 -7.21 22.60 15.06
N GLY A 50 -8.44 22.84 14.60
CA GLY A 50 -8.87 22.50 13.24
C GLY A 50 -8.14 23.34 12.17
N LYS A 51 -7.61 24.52 12.54
CA LYS A 51 -6.61 25.26 11.75
C LYS A 51 -5.16 24.82 12.00
N ALA A 52 -4.87 24.13 13.10
CA ALA A 52 -3.53 23.68 13.46
C ALA A 52 -3.11 22.39 12.75
N ASN A 53 -4.03 21.68 12.11
CA ASN A 53 -3.72 20.52 11.28
C ASN A 53 -3.91 20.78 9.78
N THR A 54 -3.82 22.04 9.32
CA THR A 54 -3.99 22.40 7.90
C THR A 54 -2.94 23.40 7.38
N GLY A 55 -1.86 23.64 8.12
CA GLY A 55 -0.86 24.66 7.74
C GLY A 55 0.57 24.45 8.22
N GLY A 56 0.89 23.29 8.81
CA GLY A 56 2.26 22.96 9.21
C GLY A 56 3.04 22.25 8.10
N TYR A 57 4.35 22.48 8.03
CA TYR A 57 5.29 21.86 7.08
C TYR A 57 5.03 20.35 6.93
N ALA A 58 4.81 19.62 8.03
CA ALA A 58 4.53 18.18 8.01
C ALA A 58 3.18 17.79 7.36
N TYR A 59 2.14 18.62 7.51
CA TYR A 59 0.80 18.34 6.98
C TYR A 59 0.71 18.63 5.47
N GLY A 60 1.35 19.71 5.00
CA GLY A 60 1.42 20.05 3.58
C GLY A 60 2.19 18.99 2.77
N ILE A 61 3.28 18.48 3.33
CA ILE A 61 4.08 17.40 2.73
C ILE A 61 3.27 16.09 2.69
N GLY A 62 2.51 15.77 3.73
CA GLY A 62 1.68 14.55 3.79
C GLY A 62 0.58 14.53 2.71
N GLN A 63 -0.16 15.63 2.55
CA GLN A 63 -1.18 15.79 1.49
C GLN A 63 -0.57 15.65 0.09
N GLN A 64 0.58 16.29 -0.15
CA GLN A 64 1.27 16.21 -1.42
C GLN A 64 1.82 14.80 -1.68
N MET A 65 2.38 14.13 -0.67
CA MET A 65 2.87 12.75 -0.77
C MET A 65 1.74 11.79 -1.16
N GLU A 66 0.58 11.87 -0.52
CA GLU A 66 -0.59 11.02 -0.83
C GLU A 66 -1.04 11.19 -2.29
N SER A 67 -1.02 12.44 -2.81
CA SER A 67 -1.37 12.72 -4.20
C SER A 67 -0.34 12.23 -5.22
N LEU A 68 0.93 12.11 -4.81
CA LEU A 68 2.05 11.73 -5.66
C LEU A 68 2.36 10.22 -5.60
N GLU A 69 1.99 9.52 -4.52
CA GLU A 69 2.22 8.07 -4.36
C GLU A 69 1.71 7.25 -5.56
N PRO A 70 0.51 7.49 -6.12
CA PRO A 70 0.03 6.73 -7.28
C PRO A 70 0.92 6.88 -8.52
N LEU A 71 1.52 8.05 -8.73
CA LEU A 71 2.38 8.35 -9.88
C LEU A 71 3.71 7.59 -9.83
N PHE A 72 4.19 7.28 -8.62
CA PHE A 72 5.44 6.54 -8.41
C PHE A 72 5.21 5.06 -8.09
N SER A 73 3.94 4.65 -7.93
CA SER A 73 3.60 3.26 -7.69
C SER A 73 3.92 2.41 -8.91
N VAL A 74 4.66 1.33 -8.70
CA VAL A 74 4.93 0.30 -9.72
C VAL A 74 3.95 -0.85 -9.50
N GLY A 75 3.58 -1.54 -10.58
CA GLY A 75 2.67 -2.68 -10.52
C GLY A 75 3.11 -3.72 -9.48
N ARG A 76 2.13 -4.28 -8.75
CA ARG A 76 2.36 -5.30 -7.72
C ARG A 76 2.56 -6.67 -8.38
N LEU A 77 3.49 -7.46 -7.85
CA LEU A 77 3.60 -8.88 -8.17
C LEU A 77 2.48 -9.64 -7.47
N ASN A 78 1.60 -10.27 -8.25
CA ASN A 78 0.58 -11.17 -7.74
C ASN A 78 1.09 -12.60 -7.86
N TYR A 79 1.54 -13.17 -6.75
CA TYR A 79 1.92 -14.57 -6.67
C TYR A 79 0.88 -15.34 -5.87
N THR A 80 0.24 -16.32 -6.50
CA THR A 80 -0.70 -17.23 -5.83
C THR A 80 -0.03 -18.59 -5.63
N PRO A 81 0.15 -19.05 -4.38
CA PRO A 81 0.79 -20.33 -4.11
C PRO A 81 -0.05 -21.48 -4.66
N ARG A 82 0.63 -22.56 -5.08
CA ARG A 82 -0.07 -23.76 -5.53
C ARG A 82 -0.84 -24.41 -4.38
N SER A 83 -2.01 -25.00 -4.66
CA SER A 83 -2.79 -25.69 -3.64
C SER A 83 -2.15 -27.03 -3.26
N LEU A 84 -2.25 -27.41 -1.99
CA LEU A 84 -1.71 -28.69 -1.49
C LEU A 84 -2.27 -29.90 -2.24
N ASP A 85 -3.55 -29.87 -2.61
CA ASP A 85 -4.18 -30.95 -3.37
C ASP A 85 -3.58 -31.09 -4.78
N SER A 86 -3.29 -29.95 -5.44
CA SER A 86 -2.65 -29.97 -6.75
C SER A 86 -1.21 -30.49 -6.69
N ILE A 87 -0.48 -30.15 -5.62
CA ILE A 87 0.87 -30.64 -5.35
C ILE A 87 0.84 -32.15 -5.10
N ARG A 88 -0.07 -32.61 -4.24
CA ARG A 88 -0.27 -34.04 -3.96
C ARG A 88 -0.59 -34.81 -5.24
N ALA A 89 -1.59 -34.38 -6.00
CA ALA A 89 -1.99 -35.04 -7.24
C ALA A 89 -0.84 -35.13 -8.26
N GLN A 90 0.00 -34.08 -8.36
CA GLN A 90 1.17 -34.09 -9.23
C GLN A 90 2.19 -35.17 -8.81
N TYR A 91 2.47 -35.29 -7.51
CA TYR A 91 3.40 -36.29 -7.00
C TYR A 91 2.85 -37.71 -7.04
N GLU A 92 1.57 -37.89 -6.73
CA GLU A 92 0.89 -39.18 -6.85
C GLU A 92 0.92 -39.69 -8.29
N ALA A 93 0.65 -38.83 -9.27
CA ALA A 93 0.68 -39.20 -10.69
C ALA A 93 2.07 -39.70 -11.15
N GLY A 94 3.14 -39.19 -10.56
CA GLY A 94 4.51 -39.60 -10.90
C GLY A 94 4.99 -40.85 -10.15
N LEU A 95 4.63 -40.97 -8.87
CA LEU A 95 5.19 -42.01 -7.98
C LEU A 95 4.32 -43.25 -7.88
N ARG A 96 2.99 -43.10 -7.95
CA ARG A 96 2.06 -44.22 -7.75
C ARG A 96 2.26 -45.37 -8.74
N PRO A 97 2.47 -45.13 -10.05
CA PRO A 97 2.67 -46.22 -11.01
C PRO A 97 3.89 -47.09 -10.69
N GLN A 98 4.96 -46.49 -10.14
CA GLN A 98 6.16 -47.23 -9.77
C GLN A 98 5.93 -48.11 -8.54
N THR A 99 5.21 -47.60 -7.53
CA THR A 99 4.84 -48.38 -6.34
C THR A 99 3.90 -49.52 -6.70
N ASP A 100 2.89 -49.27 -7.54
CA ASP A 100 1.95 -50.31 -7.97
C ASP A 100 2.67 -51.40 -8.79
N LEU A 101 3.64 -51.03 -9.63
CA LEU A 101 4.47 -52.00 -10.34
C LEU A 101 5.30 -52.87 -9.38
N ALA A 102 5.91 -52.28 -8.35
CA ALA A 102 6.68 -53.01 -7.34
C ALA A 102 5.79 -53.99 -6.53
N ILE A 103 4.58 -53.56 -6.18
CA ILE A 103 3.57 -54.43 -5.53
C ILE A 103 3.22 -55.60 -6.46
N LEU A 104 2.96 -55.31 -7.74
CA LEU A 104 2.63 -56.34 -8.73
C LEU A 104 3.77 -57.37 -8.87
N GLU A 105 5.01 -56.90 -9.01
CA GLU A 105 6.18 -57.80 -9.08
C GLU A 105 6.29 -58.68 -7.85
N GLN A 106 6.08 -58.12 -6.65
CA GLN A 106 6.12 -58.87 -5.39
C GLN A 106 5.02 -59.94 -5.31
N THR A 107 3.80 -59.61 -5.77
CA THR A 107 2.69 -60.56 -5.80
C THR A 107 2.94 -61.70 -6.79
N GLU A 108 3.41 -61.39 -8.00
CA GLU A 108 3.72 -62.40 -9.02
C GLU A 108 4.91 -63.28 -8.60
N ARG A 109 5.93 -62.71 -7.97
CA ARG A 109 7.04 -63.48 -7.38
C ARG A 109 6.54 -64.45 -6.31
N THR A 110 5.67 -63.99 -5.40
CA THR A 110 5.14 -64.83 -4.33
C THR A 110 4.24 -65.94 -4.89
N LYS A 111 3.45 -65.63 -5.92
CA LYS A 111 2.62 -66.58 -6.65
C LYS A 111 3.45 -67.64 -7.36
N ALA A 112 4.54 -67.26 -8.02
CA ALA A 112 5.46 -68.19 -8.66
C ALA A 112 6.09 -69.15 -7.64
N TYR A 113 6.58 -68.65 -6.50
CA TYR A 113 7.11 -69.51 -5.43
C TYR A 113 6.06 -70.46 -4.84
N LYS A 114 4.82 -70.00 -4.67
CA LYS A 114 3.73 -70.87 -4.20
C LYS A 114 3.46 -72.00 -5.20
N ALA A 115 3.47 -71.70 -6.51
CA ALA A 115 3.26 -72.70 -7.55
C ALA A 115 4.42 -73.72 -7.63
N GLU A 116 5.66 -73.27 -7.48
CA GLU A 116 6.84 -74.15 -7.42
C GLU A 116 6.79 -75.07 -6.20
N LEU A 117 6.45 -74.52 -5.03
CA LEU A 117 6.26 -75.29 -3.80
C LEU A 117 5.15 -76.34 -3.96
N ASP A 118 4.06 -75.99 -4.66
CA ASP A 118 2.99 -76.92 -4.97
C ASP A 118 3.44 -78.05 -5.90
N ALA A 119 4.19 -77.74 -6.95
CA ALA A 119 4.72 -78.74 -7.88
C ALA A 119 5.69 -79.72 -7.19
N ASP A 120 6.63 -79.22 -6.38
CA ASP A 120 7.57 -80.05 -5.62
C ASP A 120 6.85 -80.89 -4.55
N SER A 121 5.89 -80.29 -3.82
CA SER A 121 5.13 -81.03 -2.80
C SER A 121 4.24 -82.11 -3.41
N LEU A 122 3.64 -81.89 -4.58
CA LEU A 122 2.88 -82.89 -5.30
C LEU A 122 3.77 -84.04 -5.77
N SER A 123 4.95 -83.72 -6.32
CA SER A 123 5.95 -84.72 -6.75
C SER A 123 6.40 -85.63 -5.61
N ARG A 124 6.50 -85.09 -4.39
CA ARG A 124 6.90 -85.82 -3.18
C ARG A 124 5.74 -86.50 -2.42
N GLY A 125 4.49 -86.39 -2.90
CA GLY A 125 3.31 -86.92 -2.20
C GLY A 125 2.92 -86.13 -0.93
N MET A 126 3.45 -84.92 -0.74
CA MET A 126 3.24 -84.04 0.42
C MET A 126 2.18 -82.96 0.19
N GLY A 127 1.45 -82.97 -0.93
CA GLY A 127 0.53 -81.89 -1.33
C GLY A 127 -0.62 -81.58 -0.36
N ARG A 128 -0.92 -82.46 0.60
CA ARG A 128 -1.91 -82.24 1.68
C ARG A 128 -1.29 -82.05 3.07
N SER A 129 0.03 -81.91 3.16
CA SER A 129 0.72 -81.78 4.44
C SER A 129 0.50 -80.41 5.07
N THR A 130 0.38 -80.38 6.40
CA THR A 130 0.30 -79.15 7.19
C THR A 130 1.54 -78.27 7.00
N PHE A 131 2.72 -78.87 6.77
CA PHE A 131 3.96 -78.15 6.49
C PHE A 131 3.86 -77.25 5.25
N VAL A 132 3.30 -77.75 4.13
CA VAL A 132 3.16 -76.96 2.89
C VAL A 132 2.18 -75.80 3.11
N THR A 133 1.07 -76.06 3.82
CA THR A 133 0.12 -75.01 4.21
C THR A 133 0.79 -73.93 5.06
N ASP A 134 1.57 -74.31 6.07
CA ASP A 134 2.30 -73.37 6.92
C ASP A 134 3.34 -72.55 6.14
N MET A 135 4.06 -73.19 5.21
CA MET A 135 5.02 -72.51 4.34
C MET A 135 4.36 -71.49 3.43
N LYS A 136 3.22 -71.84 2.81
CA LYS A 136 2.42 -70.88 2.01
C LYS A 136 1.94 -69.70 2.85
N LYS A 137 1.53 -69.96 4.10
CA LYS A 137 1.12 -68.92 5.04
C LYS A 137 2.28 -67.97 5.38
N ARG A 138 3.48 -68.50 5.62
CA ARG A 138 4.67 -67.67 5.83
C ARG A 138 5.00 -66.81 4.61
N LEU A 139 4.79 -67.34 3.41
CA LEU A 139 4.96 -66.59 2.16
C LEU A 139 3.94 -65.46 2.02
N THR A 140 2.64 -65.71 2.29
CA THR A 140 1.62 -64.64 2.31
C THR A 140 1.91 -63.60 3.37
N ASP A 141 2.37 -64.01 4.56
CA ASP A 141 2.68 -63.08 5.64
C ASP A 141 3.90 -62.21 5.28
N LYS A 142 4.88 -62.78 4.57
CA LYS A 142 6.06 -62.05 4.08
C LYS A 142 5.68 -61.07 2.96
N GLU A 143 4.84 -61.50 2.02
CA GLU A 143 4.28 -60.68 0.95
C GLU A 143 3.52 -59.47 1.53
N SER A 144 2.62 -59.70 2.48
CA SER A 144 1.86 -58.64 3.15
C SER A 144 2.76 -57.63 3.87
N ARG A 145 3.79 -58.09 4.59
CA ARG A 145 4.77 -57.20 5.23
C ARG A 145 5.54 -56.36 4.21
N GLU A 146 5.90 -56.95 3.09
CA GLU A 146 6.65 -56.24 2.04
C GLU A 146 5.78 -55.20 1.33
N ILE A 147 4.53 -55.54 0.99
CA ILE A 147 3.56 -54.59 0.43
C ILE A 147 3.34 -53.43 1.40
N SER A 148 3.14 -53.74 2.69
CA SER A 148 2.98 -52.71 3.73
C SER A 148 4.21 -51.79 3.84
N ARG A 149 5.42 -52.36 3.67
CA ARG A 149 6.66 -51.58 3.63
C ARG A 149 6.70 -50.64 2.43
N LEU A 150 6.40 -51.14 1.23
CA LEU A 150 6.35 -50.34 0.00
C LEU A 150 5.34 -49.20 0.10
N GLU A 151 4.13 -49.47 0.61
CA GLU A 151 3.10 -48.44 0.81
C GLU A 151 3.51 -47.41 1.87
N SER A 152 4.18 -47.84 2.95
CA SER A 152 4.68 -46.94 3.98
C SER A 152 5.82 -46.04 3.46
N GLU A 153 6.75 -46.62 2.69
CA GLU A 153 7.84 -45.88 2.05
C GLU A 153 7.29 -44.85 1.06
N TYR A 154 6.28 -45.22 0.26
CA TYR A 154 5.56 -44.32 -0.65
C TYR A 154 4.88 -43.15 0.10
N ALA A 155 4.13 -43.45 1.16
CA ALA A 155 3.45 -42.43 1.95
C ALA A 155 4.44 -41.44 2.59
N ALA A 156 5.56 -41.95 3.14
CA ALA A 156 6.63 -41.12 3.71
C ALA A 156 7.30 -40.23 2.66
N MET A 157 7.58 -40.78 1.47
CA MET A 157 8.18 -40.05 0.36
C MET A 157 7.28 -38.90 -0.11
N ILE A 158 5.99 -39.16 -0.33
CA ILE A 158 5.03 -38.14 -0.74
C ILE A 158 4.87 -37.07 0.33
N ALA A 159 4.76 -37.46 1.61
CA ALA A 159 4.64 -36.50 2.70
C ALA A 159 5.83 -35.53 2.74
N LYS A 160 7.05 -36.05 2.58
CA LYS A 160 8.27 -35.23 2.52
C LYS A 160 8.24 -34.25 1.34
N LEU A 161 7.88 -34.73 0.14
CA LEU A 161 7.85 -33.90 -1.07
C LEU A 161 6.78 -32.81 -1.00
N ILE A 162 5.60 -33.13 -0.49
CA ILE A 162 4.52 -32.15 -0.27
C ILE A 162 4.98 -31.09 0.73
N MET A 163 5.59 -31.48 1.85
CA MET A 163 6.07 -30.52 2.84
C MET A 163 7.12 -29.58 2.24
N GLU A 164 8.14 -30.13 1.58
CA GLU A 164 9.23 -29.33 0.99
C GLU A 164 8.72 -28.36 -0.09
N THR A 165 7.75 -28.80 -0.91
CA THR A 165 7.15 -27.91 -1.91
C THR A 165 6.22 -26.89 -1.31
N ALA A 166 5.41 -27.25 -0.32
CA ALA A 166 4.56 -26.30 0.38
C ALA A 166 5.40 -25.18 1.04
N GLU A 167 6.52 -25.53 1.66
CA GLU A 167 7.47 -24.56 2.21
C GLU A 167 8.06 -23.64 1.14
N ARG A 168 8.45 -24.18 -0.01
CA ARG A 168 8.94 -23.39 -1.16
C ARG A 168 7.88 -22.47 -1.75
N GLU A 169 6.62 -22.90 -1.82
CA GLU A 169 5.52 -22.08 -2.29
C GLU A 169 5.21 -20.95 -1.29
N LEU A 170 5.25 -21.26 0.01
CA LEU A 170 5.10 -20.27 1.07
C LEU A 170 6.22 -19.23 1.02
N SER A 171 7.48 -19.67 0.89
CA SER A 171 8.63 -18.76 0.81
C SER A 171 8.53 -17.81 -0.39
N ARG A 172 8.14 -18.32 -1.56
CA ARG A 172 7.90 -17.50 -2.77
C ARG A 172 6.78 -16.49 -2.58
N SER A 173 5.68 -16.89 -1.93
CA SER A 173 4.58 -15.98 -1.65
C SER A 173 5.00 -14.86 -0.69
N PHE A 174 5.79 -15.18 0.33
CA PHE A 174 6.33 -14.22 1.27
C PHE A 174 7.34 -13.28 0.60
N GLU A 175 8.23 -13.80 -0.25
CA GLU A 175 9.17 -13.00 -1.03
C GLU A 175 8.45 -12.02 -1.96
N ALA A 176 7.38 -12.46 -2.63
CA ALA A 176 6.55 -11.58 -3.47
C ALA A 176 5.89 -10.47 -2.65
N GLU A 177 5.41 -10.77 -1.43
CA GLU A 177 4.87 -9.77 -0.52
C GLU A 177 5.94 -8.78 -0.06
N GLN A 178 7.11 -9.26 0.37
CA GLN A 178 8.25 -8.41 0.75
C GLN A 178 8.69 -7.50 -0.41
N PHE A 179 8.70 -8.03 -1.63
CA PHE A 179 9.01 -7.24 -2.81
C PHE A 179 7.96 -6.14 -3.05
N ASN A 180 6.67 -6.46 -2.93
CA ASN A 180 5.59 -5.48 -3.06
C ASN A 180 5.67 -4.40 -1.98
N LEU A 181 6.00 -4.76 -0.74
CA LEU A 181 6.21 -3.82 0.36
C LEU A 181 7.42 -2.91 0.08
N ASN A 182 8.50 -3.46 -0.45
CA ASN A 182 9.68 -2.70 -0.82
C ASN A 182 9.36 -1.70 -1.95
N LEU A 183 8.68 -2.15 -3.01
CA LEU A 183 8.19 -1.27 -4.07
C LEU A 183 7.32 -0.13 -3.54
N GLN A 184 6.40 -0.43 -2.61
CA GLN A 184 5.55 0.58 -1.99
C GLN A 184 6.39 1.57 -1.15
N SER A 185 7.36 1.08 -0.38
CA SER A 185 8.27 1.93 0.40
C SER A 185 9.09 2.86 -0.51
N GLN A 186 9.61 2.35 -1.63
CA GLN A 186 10.35 3.15 -2.61
C GLN A 186 9.46 4.21 -3.27
N ALA A 187 8.24 3.85 -3.65
CA ALA A 187 7.26 4.78 -4.21
C ALA A 187 6.95 5.91 -3.21
N ARG A 188 6.74 5.56 -1.92
CA ARG A 188 6.54 6.52 -0.83
C ARG A 188 7.73 7.43 -0.61
N TYR A 189 8.95 6.89 -0.64
CA TYR A 189 10.16 7.71 -0.52
C TYR A 189 10.29 8.74 -1.66
N ARG A 190 10.01 8.33 -2.90
CA ARG A 190 10.02 9.23 -4.07
C ARG A 190 8.90 10.27 -3.99
N ALA A 191 7.71 9.87 -3.56
CA ALA A 191 6.59 10.78 -3.34
C ALA A 191 6.91 11.81 -2.25
N PHE A 192 7.53 11.39 -1.15
CA PHE A 192 7.93 12.25 -0.05
C PHE A 192 8.99 13.28 -0.49
N SER A 193 10.03 12.86 -1.20
CA SER A 193 11.07 13.78 -1.68
C SER A 193 10.53 14.77 -2.72
N ALA A 194 9.65 14.32 -3.61
CA ALA A 194 8.96 15.18 -4.56
C ALA A 194 8.06 16.20 -3.85
N ALA A 195 7.26 15.76 -2.86
CA ALA A 195 6.44 16.64 -2.02
C ALA A 195 7.28 17.69 -1.30
N GLN A 196 8.43 17.30 -0.73
CA GLN A 196 9.36 18.22 -0.07
C GLN A 196 9.86 19.33 -0.99
N SER A 197 10.22 18.98 -2.23
CA SER A 197 10.65 19.97 -3.21
C SER A 197 9.51 20.90 -3.64
N ALA A 198 8.29 20.37 -3.80
CA ALA A 198 7.11 21.15 -4.18
C ALA A 198 6.70 22.14 -3.07
N TYR A 199 6.70 21.71 -1.81
CA TYR A 199 6.43 22.58 -0.67
C TYR A 199 7.45 23.73 -0.58
N ALA A 200 8.75 23.42 -0.69
CA ALA A 200 9.80 24.44 -0.65
C ALA A 200 9.71 25.45 -1.81
N ALA A 201 9.28 25.02 -2.99
CA ALA A 201 9.01 25.92 -4.12
C ALA A 201 7.83 26.86 -3.83
N ASN A 202 6.74 26.33 -3.26
CA ASN A 202 5.56 27.13 -2.89
C ASN A 202 5.86 28.16 -1.80
N GLU A 203 6.70 27.86 -0.80
CA GLU A 203 7.13 28.86 0.20
C GLU A 203 7.95 30.00 -0.43
N LYS A 204 8.85 29.68 -1.36
CA LYS A 204 9.61 30.71 -2.10
C LYS A 204 8.71 31.60 -2.95
N GLN A 205 7.60 31.06 -3.45
CA GLN A 205 6.62 31.82 -4.23
C GLN A 205 5.72 32.67 -3.33
N ALA A 206 5.22 32.11 -2.22
CA ALA A 206 4.43 32.84 -1.23
C ALA A 206 5.20 34.01 -0.58
N THR A 207 6.52 33.87 -0.37
CA THR A 207 7.38 34.97 0.10
C THR A 207 7.61 36.05 -0.95
N LYS A 208 7.49 35.70 -2.24
CA LYS A 208 7.55 36.65 -3.36
C LYS A 208 6.25 37.45 -3.48
N ASP A 209 5.12 36.80 -3.29
CA ASP A 209 3.79 37.42 -3.34
C ASP A 209 3.49 38.28 -2.09
N LYS A 210 4.06 37.93 -0.92
CA LYS A 210 3.98 38.75 0.30
C LYS A 210 4.84 40.03 0.28
N ARG A 211 5.64 40.26 -0.77
CA ARG A 211 6.51 41.46 -0.90
C ARG A 211 5.84 42.65 -1.59
N SER A 212 4.57 42.57 -1.99
CA SER A 212 3.83 43.73 -2.47
C SER A 212 3.03 44.39 -1.33
N THR A 213 3.50 45.54 -0.86
CA THR A 213 2.80 46.43 0.10
C THR A 213 1.61 47.16 -0.56
N VAL A 214 1.17 46.70 -1.72
CA VAL A 214 0.26 47.42 -2.60
C VAL A 214 -1.07 46.69 -2.61
N THR A 215 -2.11 47.31 -2.04
CA THR A 215 -3.48 46.78 -2.08
C THR A 215 -3.98 46.77 -3.53
N PRO A 216 -4.22 45.59 -4.14
CA PRO A 216 -4.71 45.51 -5.51
C PRO A 216 -6.16 46.01 -5.58
N THR A 217 -6.50 46.70 -6.67
CA THR A 217 -7.88 47.13 -6.97
C THR A 217 -8.45 46.29 -8.12
N SER A 218 -9.76 46.39 -8.39
CA SER A 218 -10.37 45.66 -9.51
C SER A 218 -9.86 46.18 -10.86
N ALA A 219 -9.86 45.31 -11.88
CA ALA A 219 -9.44 45.69 -13.23
C ALA A 219 -10.28 46.86 -13.79
N GLU A 220 -11.59 46.87 -13.52
CA GLU A 220 -12.51 47.94 -13.91
C GLU A 220 -12.10 49.30 -13.34
N ASN A 221 -11.66 49.34 -12.07
CA ASN A 221 -11.18 50.57 -11.45
C ASN A 221 -9.90 51.09 -12.12
N CYS A 222 -9.00 50.19 -12.55
CA CYS A 222 -7.81 50.59 -13.31
C CYS A 222 -8.17 51.22 -14.67
N HIS A 223 -9.18 50.68 -15.35
CA HIS A 223 -9.70 51.26 -16.59
C HIS A 223 -10.32 52.65 -16.38
N LEU A 224 -11.18 52.79 -15.37
CA LEU A 224 -11.80 54.09 -15.03
C LEU A 224 -10.76 55.14 -14.66
N PHE A 225 -9.76 54.76 -13.87
CA PHE A 225 -8.66 55.64 -13.49
C PHE A 225 -7.86 56.13 -14.71
N LEU A 226 -7.45 55.23 -15.61
CA LEU A 226 -6.72 55.63 -16.81
C LEU A 226 -7.59 56.40 -17.80
N ALA A 227 -8.87 56.06 -17.94
CA ALA A 227 -9.81 56.77 -18.81
C ALA A 227 -9.97 58.25 -18.41
N GLY A 228 -9.96 58.54 -17.10
CA GLY A 228 -10.09 59.91 -16.57
C GLY A 228 -8.82 60.77 -16.69
N LEU A 229 -7.67 60.20 -17.06
CA LEU A 229 -6.40 60.90 -17.18
C LEU A 229 -6.12 61.35 -18.61
N SER A 230 -5.45 62.49 -18.77
CA SER A 230 -4.96 62.94 -20.08
C SER A 230 -3.80 62.06 -20.57
N PRO A 231 -3.52 62.01 -21.88
CA PRO A 231 -2.38 61.26 -22.43
C PRO A 231 -1.04 61.65 -21.78
N LYS A 232 -0.85 62.94 -21.47
CA LYS A 232 0.36 63.44 -20.80
C LYS A 232 0.49 62.90 -19.37
N GLU A 233 -0.60 62.83 -18.61
CA GLU A 233 -0.58 62.29 -17.24
C GLU A 233 -0.37 60.77 -17.25
N ARG A 234 -1.01 60.04 -18.18
CA ARG A 234 -0.76 58.61 -18.38
C ARG A 234 0.71 58.35 -18.70
N ARG A 235 1.34 59.19 -19.52
CA ARG A 235 2.77 59.13 -19.82
C ARG A 235 3.63 59.21 -18.56
N THR A 236 3.34 60.16 -17.66
CA THR A 236 4.11 60.32 -16.42
C THR A 236 4.00 59.10 -15.50
N ILE A 237 2.86 58.41 -15.50
CA ILE A 237 2.63 57.15 -14.77
C ILE A 237 3.38 56.00 -15.45
N TYR A 238 3.25 55.85 -16.78
CA TYR A 238 3.89 54.79 -17.54
C TYR A 238 5.42 54.89 -17.52
N ASN A 239 5.96 56.10 -17.60
CA ASN A 239 7.40 56.32 -17.54
C ASN A 239 7.91 56.41 -16.09
N GLY A 240 7.01 56.53 -15.10
CA GLY A 240 7.38 56.70 -13.70
C GLY A 240 8.18 57.97 -13.46
N GLU A 241 7.84 59.06 -14.16
CA GLU A 241 8.58 60.33 -14.12
C GLU A 241 8.45 61.03 -12.76
N THR A 242 7.34 60.81 -12.05
CA THR A 242 7.10 61.33 -10.70
C THR A 242 7.03 60.22 -9.66
N ALA A 243 7.28 60.55 -8.39
CA ALA A 243 7.16 59.59 -7.28
C ALA A 243 5.73 58.99 -7.18
N GLN A 244 4.71 59.81 -7.42
CA GLN A 244 3.32 59.35 -7.51
C GLN A 244 3.09 58.45 -8.74
N GLY A 245 3.65 58.80 -9.90
CA GLY A 245 3.56 57.97 -11.11
C GLY A 245 4.17 56.58 -10.93
N LYS A 246 5.30 56.47 -10.24
CA LYS A 246 5.91 55.16 -9.90
C LYS A 246 5.00 54.30 -9.02
N ARG A 247 4.33 54.92 -8.05
CA ARG A 247 3.37 54.23 -7.15
C ARG A 247 2.15 53.73 -7.92
N TYR A 248 1.51 54.59 -8.71
CA TYR A 248 0.37 54.20 -9.54
C TYR A 248 0.75 53.13 -10.56
N ARG A 249 1.96 53.19 -11.13
CA ARG A 249 2.46 52.12 -12.00
C ARG A 249 2.59 50.79 -11.28
N SER A 250 3.14 50.76 -10.06
CA SER A 250 3.21 49.53 -9.27
C SER A 250 1.82 49.02 -8.90
N GLU A 251 0.88 49.89 -8.55
CA GLU A 251 -0.53 49.55 -8.27
C GLU A 251 -1.23 48.94 -9.48
N LEU A 252 -1.04 49.51 -10.67
CA LEU A 252 -1.60 48.98 -11.92
C LEU A 252 -1.01 47.62 -12.29
N ILE A 253 0.32 47.44 -12.14
CA ILE A 253 0.98 46.16 -12.43
C ILE A 253 0.58 45.08 -11.43
N GLU A 254 0.40 45.44 -10.15
CA GLU A 254 -0.02 44.50 -9.12
C GLU A 254 -1.50 44.11 -9.27
N SER A 255 -2.35 45.06 -9.68
CA SER A 255 -3.80 44.83 -9.85
C SER A 255 -4.15 44.08 -11.15
N LEU A 256 -3.45 44.36 -12.25
CA LEU A 256 -3.72 43.78 -13.58
C LEU A 256 -2.77 42.65 -13.98
N GLY A 257 -1.67 42.47 -13.24
CA GLY A 257 -0.52 41.70 -13.69
C GLY A 257 0.28 42.40 -14.79
N LYS A 258 1.50 41.93 -15.06
CA LYS A 258 2.39 42.52 -16.09
C LYS A 258 1.79 42.50 -17.50
N SER A 259 1.10 41.42 -17.87
CA SER A 259 0.46 41.28 -19.19
C SER A 259 -0.76 42.18 -19.33
N GLY A 260 -1.62 42.25 -18.31
CA GLY A 260 -2.79 43.15 -18.29
C GLY A 260 -2.39 44.63 -18.33
N TYR A 261 -1.29 44.99 -17.64
CA TYR A 261 -0.71 46.33 -17.71
C TYR A 261 -0.25 46.71 -19.12
N VAL A 262 0.38 45.80 -19.87
CA VAL A 262 0.78 46.09 -21.26
C VAL A 262 -0.44 46.20 -22.17
N ALA A 263 -1.47 45.38 -21.96
CA ALA A 263 -2.72 45.46 -22.72
C ALA A 263 -3.44 46.80 -22.52
N ILE A 264 -3.52 47.30 -21.28
CA ILE A 264 -4.21 48.55 -20.97
C ILE A 264 -3.47 49.78 -21.51
N GLN A 265 -2.15 49.72 -21.67
CA GLN A 265 -1.36 50.77 -22.34
C GLN A 265 -1.70 50.90 -23.83
N GLY A 266 -2.07 49.80 -24.48
CA GLY A 266 -2.56 49.82 -25.86
C GLY A 266 -3.94 50.47 -26.00
N ILE A 267 -4.80 50.32 -24.99
CA ILE A 267 -6.14 50.91 -24.95
C ILE A 267 -6.08 52.40 -24.60
N TYR A 268 -5.21 52.79 -23.66
CA TYR A 268 -5.01 54.17 -23.22
C TYR A 268 -3.56 54.61 -23.43
N PRO A 269 -3.18 55.06 -24.64
CA PRO A 269 -1.82 55.48 -24.92
C PRO A 269 -1.45 56.76 -24.14
N GLY A 270 -0.15 56.89 -23.85
CA GLY A 270 0.46 58.05 -23.20
C GLY A 270 1.25 58.95 -24.17
N SER A 271 1.01 58.83 -25.47
CA SER A 271 1.70 59.56 -26.54
C SER A 271 0.71 60.39 -27.33
#